data_AF-A0A7C6U0I0-F1
#
_entry.id   AF-A0A7C6U0I0-F1
#
_cell.length_a   1.000
_cell.length_b   1.000
_cell.length_c   1.000
_cell.angle_alpha   90.00
_cell.angle_beta   90.00
_cell.angle_gamma   90.00
#
_symmetry.space_group_name_H-M   'P 1'
#
loop_
_entity.id
_entity.type
_entity.pdbx_description
1 polymer ?
#
loop_
_entity_poly.entity_id
_entity_poly.type
_entity_poly.pdbx_seq_one_letter_code
_entity_poly.pdbx_strand_id
1 'polypeptide(L)' 'MVFENNIVRARTIEDAWREIMWCCVRKGYDYPVRGGSYKGQIRRQLDYAVII' A
#
# COMPACT_ATOMS: atom_id res chain seq x y z
N MET A 1 -0.30 -15.65 -7.16
CA MET A 1 0.81 -14.67 -6.97
C MET A 1 0.71 -14.07 -5.56
N VAL A 2 1.79 -13.65 -4.91
CA VAL A 2 1.77 -13.12 -3.51
C VAL A 2 0.81 -11.91 -3.32
N PHE A 3 0.37 -11.29 -4.42
CA PHE A 3 -0.39 -10.03 -4.43
C PHE A 3 -1.58 -10.04 -5.40
N GLU A 4 -2.22 -11.19 -5.60
CA GLU A 4 -3.49 -11.25 -6.34
C GLU A 4 -4.56 -10.48 -5.55
N ASN A 5 -5.16 -9.47 -6.18
CA ASN A 5 -6.21 -8.63 -5.59
C ASN A 5 -5.81 -7.85 -4.31
N ASN A 6 -4.54 -7.47 -4.15
CA ASN A 6 -4.04 -6.76 -2.95
C ASN A 6 -4.28 -7.53 -1.63
N ILE A 7 -4.35 -8.86 -1.71
CA ILE A 7 -4.46 -9.75 -0.54
C ILE A 7 -3.07 -10.28 -0.21
N VAL A 8 -2.65 -10.11 1.04
CA VAL A 8 -1.37 -10.58 1.55
C VAL A 8 -1.63 -11.65 2.61
N ARG A 9 -1.05 -12.82 2.43
CA ARG A 9 -1.06 -13.91 3.42
C ARG A 9 0.36 -14.12 3.93
N ALA A 10 0.57 -13.92 5.23
CA ALA A 10 1.90 -13.98 5.84
C ALA A 10 1.88 -14.70 7.19
N ARG A 11 3.05 -15.16 7.64
CA ARG A 11 3.19 -15.87 8.93
C ARG A 11 3.18 -14.93 10.13
N THR A 12 3.68 -13.71 9.96
CA THR A 12 3.75 -12.67 10.99
C THR A 12 3.20 -11.35 10.47
N ILE A 13 2.87 -10.44 11.39
CA ILE A 13 2.37 -9.12 11.04
C ILE A 13 3.47 -8.26 10.42
N GLU A 14 4.72 -8.42 10.83
CA GLU A 14 5.87 -7.71 10.27
C GLU A 14 6.11 -8.09 8.80
N ASP A 15 6.01 -9.39 8.48
CA ASP A 15 6.09 -9.85 7.09
C ASP A 15 4.91 -9.29 6.28
N ALA A 16 3.69 -9.35 6.82
CA ALA A 16 2.51 -8.78 6.15
C ALA A 16 2.70 -7.27 5.83
N TRP A 17 3.23 -6.50 6.78
CA TRP A 17 3.50 -5.07 6.59
C TRP A 17 4.53 -4.81 5.49
N ARG A 18 5.62 -5.57 5.45
CA ARG A 18 6.63 -5.45 4.38
C ARG A 18 6.01 -5.68 3.01
N GLU A 19 5.22 -6.74 2.88
CA GLU A 19 4.55 -7.12 1.64
C GLU A 19 3.50 -6.06 1.20
N ILE A 20 2.73 -5.50 2.14
CA ILE A 20 1.78 -4.40 1.89
C ILE A 20 2.50 -3.16 1.37
N MET A 21 3.63 -2.77 1.97
CA MET A 21 4.40 -1.62 1.51
C MET A 21 4.90 -1.81 0.08
N TRP A 22 5.34 -3.02 -0.26
CA TRP A 22 5.69 -3.38 -1.64
C TRP A 22 4.50 -3.31 -2.60
N CYS A 23 3.31 -3.71 -2.17
CA CYS A 23 2.08 -3.53 -2.96
C CYS A 23 1.79 -2.05 -3.22
N CYS A 24 1.84 -1.20 -2.20
CA CYS A 24 1.62 0.23 -2.35
C CYS A 24 2.62 0.82 -3.36
N VAL A 25 3.90 0.48 -3.27
CA VAL A 25 4.93 0.98 -4.20
C VAL A 25 4.67 0.52 -5.64
N ARG A 26 4.26 -0.74 -5.87
CA ARG A 26 4.15 -1.29 -7.24
C ARG A 26 2.79 -1.09 -7.90
N LYS A 27 1.70 -1.12 -7.14
CA LYS A 27 0.32 -1.17 -7.65
C LYS A 27 -0.57 -0.04 -7.15
N GLY A 28 -0.12 0.76 -6.18
CA GLY A 28 -0.90 1.90 -5.72
C GLY A 28 -1.02 2.97 -6.81
N TYR A 29 -2.08 3.77 -6.72
CA TYR A 29 -2.26 4.93 -7.57
C TYR A 29 -1.61 6.15 -6.92
N ASP A 30 -1.08 7.02 -7.77
CA ASP A 30 -0.53 8.29 -7.33
C ASP A 30 -1.66 9.31 -7.16
N TYR A 31 -1.62 10.05 -6.05
CA TYR A 31 -2.56 11.12 -5.81
C TYR A 31 -1.83 12.36 -5.26
N PRO A 32 -2.26 13.57 -5.68
CA PRO A 32 -1.70 14.80 -5.17
C PRO A 32 -2.33 15.16 -3.82
N VAL A 33 -1.49 15.44 -2.83
CA VAL A 33 -1.96 15.90 -1.52
C VAL A 33 -2.31 17.39 -1.59
N ARG A 34 -3.57 17.73 -1.34
CA ARG A 34 -4.09 19.12 -1.45
C ARG A 34 -4.10 19.91 -0.14
N GLY A 35 -3.92 19.26 1.03
CA GLY A 35 -3.98 19.90 2.34
C GLY A 35 -3.06 19.25 3.39
N GLY A 36 -2.86 19.94 4.52
CA GLY A 36 -2.01 19.49 5.62
C GLY A 36 -0.51 19.61 5.35
N SER A 37 0.30 18.98 6.20
CA SER A 37 1.78 19.09 6.20
C SER A 37 2.46 18.51 4.96
N TYR A 38 1.77 17.70 4.17
CA TYR A 38 2.31 17.07 2.96
C TYR A 38 1.79 17.70 1.67
N LYS A 39 1.16 18.89 1.74
CA LYS A 39 0.61 19.60 0.59
C LYS A 39 1.66 19.76 -0.51
N GLY A 40 1.29 19.40 -1.74
CA GLY A 40 2.16 19.50 -2.92
C GLY A 40 3.01 18.25 -3.20
N GLN A 41 3.00 17.24 -2.31
CA GLN A 41 3.65 15.96 -2.57
C GLN A 41 2.74 15.01 -3.34
N ILE A 42 3.34 14.16 -4.18
CA ILE A 42 2.69 12.99 -4.77
C ILE A 42 2.89 11.82 -3.81
N ARG A 43 1.80 11.19 -3.40
CA ARG A 43 1.85 9.97 -2.58
C ARG A 43 1.15 8.83 -3.31
N ARG A 44 1.53 7.60 -2.95
CA ARG A 44 0.99 6.37 -3.53
C ARG A 44 0.22 5.59 -2.50
N GLN A 45 -1.00 5.17 -2.82
CA GLN A 45 -1.90 4.45 -1.92
C GLN A 45 -2.70 3.40 -2.69
N LEU A 46 -3.16 2.35 -1.99
CA LEU A 46 -4.11 1.37 -2.52
C LEU A 46 -5.52 1.74 -2.09
N ASP A 47 -6.52 1.47 -2.94
CA ASP A 47 -7.93 1.64 -2.59
C ASP A 47 -8.33 0.70 -1.45
N TYR A 48 -7.77 -0.51 -1.46
CA TYR A 48 -7.93 -1.51 -0.40
C TYR A 48 -6.73 -2.45 -0.34
N ALA A 49 -6.51 -3.02 0.84
CA ALA A 49 -5.60 -4.14 1.06
C ALA A 49 -6.13 -5.02 2.20
N VAL A 50 -5.93 -6.33 2.09
CA VAL A 50 -6.39 -7.31 3.09
C VAL A 50 -5.21 -8.16 3.55
N ILE A 51 -5.03 -8.27 4.87
CA ILE A 51 -4.04 -9.15 5.50
C ILE A 51 -4.80 -10.36 6.06
N ILE A 52 -4.41 -11.57 5.66
CA ILE A 52 -5.02 -12.86 6.07
C ILE A 52 -4.00 -13.72 6.81
#